data_AF-A0A966VMF7-F1
#
_entry.id   AF-A0A966VMF7-F1
#
_cell.length_a   1.000
_cell.length_b   1.000
_cell.length_c   1.000
_cell.angle_alpha   90.00
_cell.angle_beta   90.00
_cell.angle_gamma   90.00
#
_symmetry.space_group_name_H-M   'P 1'
#
loop_
_entity.id
_entity.type
_entity.pdbx_description
1 polymer ?
#
loop_
_entity_poly.entity_id
_entity_poly.type
_entity_poly.pdbx_seq_one_letter_code
_entity_poly.pdbx_strand_id
1 'polypeptide(L)'
;MLRYLLDTNIVIYVLKRRPPAVLSTFNANATRMAISSITLAELMHGAEKSQRVSENLAAIEDFCSRLEVLPYGAKAAQHYGAIRAALEKLGQSIGVNDMHIAGHAR
;
A
#
# COMPACT_ATOMS: atom_id res chain seq x y z
N MET A 1 14.07 -12.15 0.34
CA MET A 1 14.06 -11.03 -0.61
C MET A 1 12.61 -10.64 -0.88
N LEU A 2 12.30 -9.35 -0.70
CA LEU A 2 10.97 -8.80 -0.99
C LEU A 2 10.63 -8.99 -2.48
N ARG A 3 9.38 -9.35 -2.76
CA ARG A 3 8.90 -9.61 -4.12
C ARG A 3 7.62 -8.85 -4.46
N TYR A 4 6.85 -8.46 -3.46
CA TYR A 4 5.55 -7.82 -3.66
C TYR A 4 5.45 -6.57 -2.79
N LEU A 5 5.06 -5.45 -3.41
CA LEU A 5 4.62 -4.25 -2.72
C LEU A 5 3.09 -4.22 -2.80
N LEU A 6 2.41 -4.32 -1.66
CA LEU A 6 0.95 -4.38 -1.62
C LEU A 6 0.36 -2.97 -1.76
N ASP A 7 -0.64 -2.88 -2.62
CA ASP A 7 -1.50 -1.70 -2.75
C ASP A 7 -2.48 -1.59 -1.57
N THR A 8 -2.93 -0.38 -1.30
CA THR A 8 -3.85 0.00 -0.23
C THR A 8 -5.14 -0.83 -0.27
N ASN A 9 -5.68 -1.08 -1.46
CA ASN A 9 -6.91 -1.88 -1.61
C ASN A 9 -6.73 -3.32 -1.11
N ILE A 10 -5.59 -3.95 -1.41
CA ILE A 10 -5.28 -5.31 -0.96
C ILE A 10 -5.10 -5.34 0.55
N VAL A 11 -4.42 -4.35 1.13
CA VAL A 11 -4.28 -4.23 2.58
C VAL A 11 -5.65 -4.12 3.26
N ILE A 12 -6.55 -3.29 2.73
CA ILE A 12 -7.92 -3.15 3.26
C ILE A 12 -8.68 -4.48 3.21
N TYR A 13 -8.55 -5.26 2.14
CA TYR A 13 -9.19 -6.58 2.03
C TYR A 13 -8.65 -7.59 3.04
N VAL A 14 -7.33 -7.59 3.27
CA VAL A 14 -6.70 -8.43 4.29
C VAL A 14 -7.18 -8.04 5.69
N LEU A 15 -7.17 -6.75 6.02
CA LEU A 15 -7.66 -6.23 7.30
C LEU A 15 -9.13 -6.59 7.55
N LYS A 16 -9.97 -6.50 6.51
CA LYS A 16 -11.40 -6.87 6.59
C LYS A 16 -11.63 -8.38 6.54
N ARG A 17 -10.59 -9.20 6.41
CA ARG A 17 -10.66 -10.67 6.28
C ARG A 17 -11.58 -11.14 5.16
N ARG A 18 -11.70 -10.36 4.09
CA ARG A 18 -12.62 -10.64 2.97
C ARG A 18 -12.02 -10.27 1.63
N PRO A 19 -12.01 -11.20 0.65
CA PRO A 19 -12.47 -12.58 0.75
C PRO A 19 -11.46 -13.50 1.50
N PRO A 20 -11.91 -14.60 2.14
CA PRO A 20 -11.02 -15.50 2.90
C PRO A 20 -9.85 -16.06 2.07
N ALA A 21 -10.04 -16.22 0.76
CA ALA A 21 -9.01 -16.70 -0.17
C ALA A 21 -7.78 -15.76 -0.25
N VAL A 22 -7.93 -14.46 0.04
CA VAL A 22 -6.80 -13.52 0.08
C VAL A 22 -5.92 -13.78 1.30
N LEU A 23 -6.49 -14.23 2.43
CA LEU A 23 -5.73 -14.49 3.66
C LEU A 23 -4.75 -15.65 3.51
N SER A 24 -5.15 -16.74 2.85
CA SER A 24 -4.24 -17.89 2.64
C SER A 24 -3.05 -17.49 1.78
N THR A 25 -3.30 -16.75 0.69
CA THR A 25 -2.26 -16.24 -0.22
C THR A 25 -1.35 -15.25 0.49
N PHE A 26 -1.92 -14.36 1.31
CA PHE A 26 -1.17 -13.41 2.11
C PHE A 26 -0.24 -14.13 3.09
N ASN A 27 -0.77 -15.05 3.90
CA ASN A 27 0.02 -15.77 4.90
C ASN A 27 1.15 -16.59 4.26
N ALA A 28 0.92 -17.19 3.08
CA ALA A 28 1.95 -17.93 2.36
C ALA A 28 3.09 -17.05 1.84
N ASN A 29 2.89 -15.74 1.69
CA ASN A 29 3.87 -14.81 1.13
C ASN A 29 4.35 -13.74 2.12
N ALA A 30 3.95 -13.79 3.40
CA ALA A 30 4.15 -12.71 4.37
C ALA A 30 5.60 -12.20 4.42
N THR A 31 6.58 -13.09 4.38
CA THR A 31 8.02 -12.78 4.43
C THR A 31 8.59 -12.17 3.14
N ARG A 32 7.77 -12.07 2.08
CA ARG A 32 8.15 -11.56 0.75
C ARG A 32 7.34 -10.32 0.37
N MET A 33 6.48 -9.85 1.26
CA MET A 33 5.58 -8.72 1.05
C MET A 33 6.01 -7.51 1.87
N ALA A 34 5.75 -6.34 1.32
CA ALA A 34 5.93 -5.07 1.99
C ALA A 34 4.79 -4.11 1.59
N ILE A 35 4.67 -2.98 2.28
CA ILE A 35 3.82 -1.86 1.87
C ILE A 35 4.64 -0.58 1.71
N SER A 36 4.16 0.32 0.87
CA SER A 36 4.71 1.67 0.77
C SER A 36 4.33 2.49 2.00
N SER A 37 5.19 3.40 2.47
CA SER A 37 4.80 4.41 3.46
C SER A 37 3.63 5.29 2.99
N ILE A 38 3.41 5.39 1.67
CA ILE A 38 2.22 6.04 1.09
C ILE A 38 0.95 5.25 1.39
N THR A 39 0.97 3.93 1.21
CA THR A 39 -0.14 3.05 1.59
C THR A 39 -0.42 3.15 3.09
N LEU A 40 0.62 3.19 3.93
CA LEU A 40 0.45 3.42 5.36
C LEU A 40 -0.27 4.75 5.66
N ALA A 41 0.10 5.82 4.97
CA ALA A 41 -0.54 7.12 5.14
C ALA A 41 -2.04 7.09 4.78
N GLU A 42 -2.42 6.38 3.71
CA GLU A 42 -3.83 6.20 3.34
C GLU A 42 -4.62 5.39 4.37
N LEU A 43 -4.01 4.33 4.92
CA LEU A 43 -4.62 3.51 5.97
C LEU A 43 -4.86 4.32 7.24
N MET A 44 -3.86 5.10 7.68
CA MET A 44 -3.98 5.98 8.84
C MET A 44 -5.06 7.03 8.63
N HIS A 45 -5.10 7.69 7.46
CA HIS A 45 -6.16 8.63 7.13
C HIS A 45 -7.55 7.97 7.17
N GLY A 46 -7.67 6.75 6.62
CA GLY A 46 -8.92 5.98 6.64
C GLY A 46 -9.38 5.62 8.05
N ALA A 47 -8.45 5.26 8.94
CA ALA A 47 -8.75 4.97 10.34
C ALA A 47 -9.22 6.21 11.09
N GLU A 48 -8.52 7.34 10.95
CA GLU A 48 -8.87 8.62 11.60
C GLU A 48 -10.22 9.17 11.15
N LYS A 49 -10.60 8.95 9.87
CA LYS A 49 -11.89 9.36 9.33
C LYS A 49 -13.05 8.46 9.78
N SER A 50 -12.77 7.29 10.36
CA SER A 50 -13.78 6.28 10.68
C SER A 50 -14.52 6.57 11.99
N GLN A 51 -15.67 5.93 12.19
CA GLN A 51 -16.38 5.97 13.49
C GLN A 51 -15.68 5.13 14.58
N ARG A 52 -14.76 4.24 14.21
CA ARG A 52 -14.07 3.28 15.09
C ARG A 52 -12.56 3.50 15.03
N VAL A 53 -12.13 4.72 15.32
CA VAL A 53 -10.73 5.18 15.15
C VAL A 53 -9.74 4.26 15.87
N SER A 54 -9.89 4.10 17.19
CA SER A 54 -8.95 3.32 18.02
C SER A 54 -8.84 1.86 17.57
N GLU A 55 -9.96 1.24 17.19
CA GLU A 55 -9.97 -0.14 16.73
C GLU A 55 -9.27 -0.31 15.37
N ASN A 56 -9.49 0.63 14.46
CA ASN A 56 -8.85 0.60 13.14
C ASN A 56 -7.35 0.91 13.22
N LEU A 57 -6.94 1.85 14.08
CA LEU A 57 -5.52 2.12 14.32
C LEU A 57 -4.80 0.89 14.89
N ALA A 58 -5.38 0.24 15.90
CA ALA A 58 -4.82 -0.99 16.46
C ALA A 58 -4.71 -2.12 15.42
N ALA A 59 -5.71 -2.26 14.54
CA ALA A 59 -5.66 -3.23 13.45
C ALA A 59 -4.56 -2.93 12.43
N ILE A 60 -4.34 -1.65 12.09
CA ILE A 60 -3.26 -1.23 11.20
C ILE A 60 -1.89 -1.49 11.84
N GLU A 61 -1.75 -1.22 13.14
CA GLU A 61 -0.51 -1.47 13.88
C GLU A 61 -0.16 -2.97 13.92
N ASP A 62 -1.12 -3.84 14.28
CA ASP A 62 -0.90 -5.30 14.23
C ASP A 62 -0.54 -5.76 12.80
N PHE A 63 -1.19 -5.22 11.78
CA PHE A 63 -0.87 -5.55 10.39
C PHE A 63 0.54 -5.13 10.00
N CYS A 64 0.96 -3.91 10.35
CA CYS A 64 2.30 -3.40 10.06
C CYS A 64 3.38 -4.10 10.87
N SER A 65 3.07 -4.69 12.04
CA SER A 65 4.02 -5.50 12.80
C SER A 65 4.44 -6.79 12.07
N ARG A 66 3.66 -7.24 11.08
CA ARG A 66 3.85 -8.49 10.34
C ARG A 66 4.48 -8.30 8.95
N LEU A 67 4.67 -7.05 8.53
CA LEU A 67 5.12 -6.67 7.19
C LEU A 67 6.18 -5.59 7.26
N GLU A 68 7.01 -5.52 6.23
CA GLU A 68 7.94 -4.41 6.10
C GLU A 68 7.22 -3.18 5.53
N VAL A 69 7.38 -2.02 6.18
CA VAL A 69 6.94 -0.73 5.65
C VAL A 69 8.14 -0.04 5.03
N LEU A 70 8.15 0.10 3.70
CA LEU A 70 9.27 0.71 2.99
C LEU A 70 9.15 2.24 3.00
N PRO A 71 10.23 2.97 3.33
CA PRO A 71 10.24 4.43 3.28
C PRO A 71 10.22 4.93 1.84
N TYR A 72 9.38 5.92 1.55
CA TYR A 72 9.35 6.56 0.24
C TYR A 72 10.56 7.49 0.02
N GLY A 73 11.56 7.02 -0.72
CA GLY A 73 12.82 7.73 -0.95
C GLY A 73 12.98 8.32 -2.35
N ALA A 74 14.15 8.94 -2.59
CA ALA A 74 14.47 9.63 -3.85
C ALA A 74 14.33 8.76 -5.10
N LYS A 75 14.69 7.46 -5.03
CA LYS A 75 14.55 6.53 -6.16
C LYS A 75 13.07 6.35 -6.57
N ALA A 76 12.18 6.19 -5.59
CA ALA A 76 10.74 6.08 -5.85
C ALA A 76 10.18 7.38 -6.45
N ALA A 77 10.67 8.54 -5.99
CA ALA A 77 10.29 9.84 -6.55
C ALA A 77 10.73 10.01 -8.02
N GLN A 78 11.93 9.55 -8.37
CA GLN A 78 12.39 9.55 -9.76
C GLN A 78 11.51 8.67 -10.66
N HIS A 79 11.17 7.47 -10.21
CA HIS A 79 10.28 6.58 -10.94
C HIS A 79 8.86 7.15 -11.09
N TYR A 80 8.32 7.75 -10.03
CA TYR A 80 7.05 8.49 -10.08
C TYR A 80 7.05 9.55 -11.18
N GLY A 81 8.06 10.42 -11.21
CA GLY A 81 8.13 11.50 -12.20
C GLY A 81 8.14 10.98 -13.64
N ALA A 82 8.89 9.91 -13.89
CA ALA A 82 8.93 9.26 -15.20
C ALA A 82 7.58 8.62 -15.59
N ILE A 83 6.91 7.94 -14.65
CA ILE A 83 5.60 7.32 -14.88
C ILE A 83 4.55 8.39 -15.16
N ARG A 84 4.47 9.42 -14.31
CA ARG A 84 3.49 10.50 -14.43
C ARG A 84 3.60 11.23 -15.76
N ALA A 85 4.82 11.62 -16.15
CA ALA A 85 5.05 12.29 -17.43
C ALA A 85 4.66 11.41 -18.63
N ALA A 86 4.86 10.09 -18.55
CA ALA A 86 4.45 9.16 -19.60
C ALA A 86 2.91 9.05 -19.69
N LEU A 87 2.22 8.94 -18.55
CA LEU A 87 0.76 8.86 -18.50
C LEU A 87 0.09 10.15 -18.99
N GLU A 88 0.61 11.32 -18.59
CA GLU A 88 0.11 12.63 -19.03
C GLU A 88 0.22 12.77 -20.56
N LYS A 89 1.32 12.32 -21.16
CA LYS A 89 1.49 12.28 -22.63
C LYS A 89 0.47 11.37 -23.33
N LEU A 90 0.01 10.32 -22.65
CA LEU A 90 -1.01 9.39 -23.16
C LEU A 90 -2.44 9.86 -22.85
N GLY A 91 -2.63 10.98 -22.15
CA GLY A 91 -3.94 11.44 -21.70
C GLY A 91 -4.59 10.54 -20.65
N GLN A 92 -3.80 9.70 -19.96
CA GLN A 92 -4.28 8.79 -18.93
C GLN A 92 -4.14 9.41 -17.54
N SER A 93 -5.21 9.35 -16.76
CA SER A 93 -5.21 9.75 -15.36
C SER A 93 -5.22 8.52 -14.44
N ILE A 94 -4.39 8.58 -13.40
CA ILE A 94 -4.32 7.61 -12.31
C ILE A 94 -4.36 8.40 -10.99
N GLY A 95 -4.86 7.80 -9.91
CA GLY A 95 -4.80 8.41 -8.58
C GLY A 95 -3.38 8.80 -8.19
N VAL A 96 -3.20 9.93 -7.52
CA VAL A 96 -1.87 10.43 -7.15
C VAL A 96 -1.12 9.44 -6.25
N ASN A 97 -1.81 8.85 -5.28
CA ASN A 97 -1.21 7.85 -4.39
C ASN A 97 -0.88 6.55 -5.13
N ASP A 98 -1.77 6.08 -6.00
CA ASP A 98 -1.51 4.92 -6.86
C ASP A 98 -0.27 5.13 -7.74
N MET A 99 -0.08 6.35 -8.28
CA MET A 99 1.13 6.70 -9.02
C MET A 99 2.38 6.66 -8.12
N HIS A 100 2.30 7.12 -6.88
CA HIS A 100 3.43 7.02 -5.94
C HIS A 100 3.73 5.55 -5.59
N ILE A 101 2.72 4.72 -5.36
CA ILE A 101 2.87 3.29 -5.09
C ILE A 101 3.49 2.58 -6.29
N ALA A 102 3.03 2.87 -7.51
CA ALA A 102 3.60 2.34 -8.75
C ALA A 102 5.06 2.77 -8.94
N GLY A 103 5.40 4.03 -8.65
CA GLY A 103 6.78 4.52 -8.66
C GLY A 103 7.66 3.85 -7.60
N HIS A 104 7.10 3.49 -6.45
CA HIS A 104 7.84 2.83 -5.37
C HIS A 104 8.10 1.34 -5.67
N ALA A 105 7.22 0.68 -6.43
CA ALA A 105 7.38 -0.72 -6.82
C ALA A 105 8.33 -0.96 -8.00
N ARG A 106 8.66 0.07 -8.79
CA ARG A 106 9.49 -0.01 -10.01
C ARG A 106 10.99 0.07 -9.73
#